data_AF-A0A7W5B8I3-F1
#
_entry.id   AF-A0A7W5B8I3-F1
#
_cell.length_a   1.000
_cell.length_b   1.000
_cell.length_c   1.000
_cell.angle_alpha   90.00
_cell.angle_beta   90.00
_cell.angle_gamma   90.00
#
_symmetry.space_group_name_H-M   'P 1'
#
loop_
_entity.id
_entity.type
_entity.pdbx_description
1 polymer ?
#
loop_
_entity_poly.entity_id
_entity_poly.type
_entity_poly.pdbx_seq_one_letter_code
_entity_poly.pdbx_strand_id
1 'polypeptide(L)'
;MSETAQQEAELPPYPGITLDQVRLVRSAADAEAAQAALLASDVIGFDTESKPTFQKGQHSDGPHLIQLASDELAYLFQVGPHVGPLLPALKAILESEQTMKVGFGLSDDMKRVRAKLGIEPLQVVDLSVALRGGQRNDLGAKSAVAKFFGQKLQKSKKISTTNWAAPRLSEKQILYAADDAQVALRVFRRWLANGNVLPPQKPPKVRRPRPQPPTPA
;
A
#
# COMPACT_ATOMS: atom_id res chain seq x y z
N MET A 1 -9.00 -29.54 13.34
CA MET A 1 -8.34 -28.54 12.48
C MET A 1 -8.74 -28.87 11.05
N SER A 2 -9.04 -27.88 10.19
CA SER A 2 -9.43 -28.15 8.81
C SER A 2 -8.22 -28.55 7.96
N GLU A 3 -8.39 -29.44 6.98
CA GLU A 3 -7.33 -29.89 6.04
C GLU A 3 -6.59 -28.71 5.37
N THR A 4 -7.33 -27.65 5.03
CA THR A 4 -6.77 -26.43 4.43
C THR A 4 -5.78 -25.71 5.35
N ALA A 5 -6.01 -25.74 6.67
CA ALA A 5 -5.11 -25.13 7.65
C ALA A 5 -3.85 -25.98 7.90
N GLN A 6 -3.93 -27.30 7.72
CA GLN A 6 -2.77 -28.19 7.76
C GLN A 6 -1.88 -28.02 6.52
N GLN A 7 -2.46 -27.90 5.33
CA GLN A 7 -1.69 -27.62 4.10
C GLN A 7 -0.95 -26.26 4.12
N GLU A 8 -1.54 -25.22 4.72
CA GLU A 8 -0.84 -23.92 4.92
C GLU A 8 0.30 -23.99 5.97
N ALA A 9 0.32 -25.01 6.82
CA ALA A 9 1.38 -25.18 7.82
C ALA A 9 2.68 -25.74 7.22
N GLU A 10 2.60 -26.45 6.10
CA GLU A 10 3.72 -27.14 5.45
C GLU A 10 4.40 -26.34 4.33
N LEU A 11 3.82 -25.20 3.92
CA LEU A 11 4.40 -24.38 2.86
C LEU A 11 5.72 -23.73 3.29
N PRO A 12 6.73 -23.66 2.40
CA PRO A 12 7.97 -22.95 2.68
C PRO A 12 7.69 -21.45 2.95
N PRO A 13 8.51 -20.79 3.78
CA PRO A 13 8.33 -19.38 4.08
C PRO A 13 8.49 -18.53 2.81
N TYR A 14 7.66 -17.50 2.68
CA TYR A 14 7.90 -16.45 1.69
C TYR A 14 9.21 -15.72 2.04
N PRO A 15 10.16 -15.57 1.11
CA PRO A 15 11.49 -15.04 1.41
C PRO A 15 11.49 -13.57 1.86
N GLY A 16 10.49 -12.80 1.43
CA GLY A 16 10.39 -11.38 1.75
C GLY A 16 11.32 -10.49 0.93
N ILE A 17 11.14 -9.18 1.07
CA ILE A 17 12.11 -8.16 0.66
C ILE A 17 13.27 -8.04 1.65
N THR A 18 14.46 -7.66 1.19
CA THR A 18 15.65 -7.42 2.05
C THR A 18 15.90 -5.94 2.29
N LEU A 19 16.64 -5.58 3.34
CA LEU A 19 16.86 -4.18 3.74
C LEU A 19 17.56 -3.34 2.66
N ASP A 20 18.47 -3.94 1.90
CA ASP A 20 19.17 -3.30 0.77
C ASP A 20 18.24 -2.97 -0.41
N GLN A 21 17.05 -3.57 -0.45
CA GLN A 21 15.99 -3.28 -1.41
C GLN A 21 14.97 -2.24 -0.90
N VAL A 22 15.17 -1.70 0.32
CA VAL A 22 14.27 -0.69 0.89
C VAL A 22 14.94 0.69 0.89
N ARG A 23 14.16 1.71 0.55
CA ARG A 23 14.56 3.12 0.60
C ARG A 23 13.63 3.86 1.56
N LEU A 24 14.20 4.40 2.63
CA LEU A 24 13.49 5.34 3.49
C LEU A 24 13.54 6.72 2.85
N VAL A 25 12.38 7.29 2.53
CA VAL A 25 12.30 8.61 1.91
C VAL A 25 12.30 9.67 3.00
N ARG A 26 13.41 10.41 3.14
CA ARG A 26 13.63 11.35 4.25
C ARG A 26 13.84 12.80 3.80
N SER A 27 14.14 13.00 2.53
CA SER A 27 14.42 14.31 1.94
C SER A 27 13.68 14.51 0.62
N ALA A 28 13.63 15.75 0.14
CA ALA A 28 13.09 16.06 -1.19
C ALA A 28 13.84 15.30 -2.30
N ALA A 29 15.17 15.21 -2.21
CA ALA A 29 15.98 14.47 -3.17
C ALA A 29 15.65 12.97 -3.19
N ASP A 30 15.45 12.34 -2.02
CA ASP A 30 14.99 10.95 -1.95
C ASP A 30 13.61 10.80 -2.61
N ALA A 31 12.73 11.79 -2.40
CA ALA A 31 11.36 11.77 -2.92
C ALA A 31 11.33 11.94 -4.44
N GLU A 32 12.18 12.80 -5.00
CA GLU A 32 12.36 12.98 -6.44
C GLU A 32 12.90 11.70 -7.09
N ALA A 33 13.90 11.06 -6.48
CA ALA A 33 14.43 9.79 -6.96
C ALA A 33 13.37 8.67 -6.92
N ALA A 34 12.61 8.58 -5.82
CA ALA A 34 11.49 7.65 -5.70
C ALA A 34 10.40 7.92 -6.74
N GLN A 35 10.06 9.19 -6.97
CA GLN A 35 9.09 9.60 -7.99
C GLN A 35 9.54 9.16 -9.38
N ALA A 36 10.78 9.43 -9.77
CA ALA A 36 11.30 9.05 -11.08
C ALA A 36 11.21 7.52 -11.29
N ALA A 37 11.64 6.73 -10.30
CA ALA A 37 11.60 5.27 -10.38
C ALA A 37 10.17 4.71 -10.42
N LEU A 38 9.27 5.22 -9.56
CA LEU A 38 7.91 4.72 -9.46
C LEU A 38 7.04 5.14 -10.66
N LEU A 39 7.23 6.35 -11.20
CA LEU A 39 6.50 6.81 -12.38
C LEU A 39 7.00 6.20 -13.69
N ALA A 40 8.21 5.63 -13.70
CA ALA A 40 8.68 4.82 -14.82
C ALA A 40 8.03 3.42 -14.88
N SER A 41 7.31 3.02 -13.82
CA SER A 41 6.60 1.74 -13.75
C SER A 41 5.16 1.89 -14.25
N ASP A 42 4.64 0.87 -14.92
CA ASP A 42 3.22 0.76 -15.30
C ASP A 42 2.33 0.49 -14.08
N VAL A 43 2.84 -0.26 -13.10
CA VAL A 43 2.15 -0.56 -11.85
C VAL A 43 3.14 -0.61 -10.69
N ILE A 44 2.68 -0.16 -9.53
CA ILE A 44 3.41 -0.16 -8.27
C ILE A 44 2.55 -0.76 -7.16
N GLY A 45 3.20 -1.43 -6.21
CA GLY A 45 2.58 -1.86 -4.97
C GLY A 45 2.27 -0.66 -4.07
N PHE A 46 1.18 -0.72 -3.32
CA PHE A 46 0.73 0.34 -2.43
C PHE A 46 0.13 -0.26 -1.15
N ASP A 47 0.51 0.29 0.00
CA ASP A 47 -0.16 0.07 1.28
C ASP A 47 0.03 1.28 2.22
N THR A 48 -0.70 1.33 3.33
CA THR A 48 -0.45 2.31 4.40
C THR A 48 -0.44 1.72 5.79
N GLU A 49 0.29 2.36 6.70
CA GLU A 49 0.31 1.97 8.11
C GLU A 49 -0.06 3.15 9.02
N SER A 50 -0.74 2.83 10.13
CA SER A 50 -1.24 3.82 11.09
C SER A 50 -1.04 3.34 12.52
N LYS A 51 -0.68 4.25 13.43
CA LYS A 51 -0.64 3.90 14.86
C LYS A 51 -2.02 3.43 15.36
N PRO A 52 -2.08 2.46 16.27
CA PRO A 52 -3.34 2.00 16.85
C PRO A 52 -4.05 3.10 17.64
N THR A 53 -5.38 3.06 17.64
CA THR A 53 -6.25 3.85 18.51
C THR A 53 -6.68 3.00 19.70
N PHE A 54 -6.45 3.47 20.92
CA PHE A 54 -6.70 2.68 22.14
C PHE A 54 -8.05 3.01 22.81
N GLN A 55 -8.74 4.06 22.36
CA GLN A 55 -10.03 4.49 22.93
C GLN A 55 -11.17 4.23 21.96
N LYS A 56 -12.28 3.70 22.49
CA LYS A 56 -13.51 3.44 21.72
C LYS A 56 -14.09 4.79 21.24
N GLY A 57 -14.21 4.96 19.93
CA GLY A 57 -14.67 6.21 19.30
C GLY A 57 -13.56 7.16 18.83
N GLN A 58 -12.29 6.86 19.12
CA GLN A 58 -11.17 7.61 18.57
C GLN A 58 -10.97 7.25 17.09
N HIS A 59 -11.02 8.26 16.21
CA HIS A 59 -10.67 8.09 14.81
C HIS A 59 -9.14 8.09 14.65
N SER A 60 -8.61 7.17 13.84
CA SER A 60 -7.19 7.16 13.48
C SER A 60 -6.85 8.41 12.66
N ASP A 61 -5.81 9.13 13.06
CA ASP A 61 -5.24 10.30 12.38
C ASP A 61 -4.19 9.91 11.31
N GLY A 62 -4.26 8.67 10.82
CA GLY A 62 -3.39 8.14 9.78
C GLY A 62 -3.67 8.66 8.36
N PRO A 63 -2.86 8.25 7.36
CA PRO A 63 -1.76 7.29 7.52
C PRO A 63 -0.54 7.93 8.19
N HIS A 64 0.30 7.12 8.82
CA HIS A 64 1.59 7.55 9.40
C HIS A 64 2.77 7.08 8.56
N LEU A 65 2.54 6.11 7.69
CA LEU A 65 3.50 5.63 6.72
C LEU A 65 2.73 5.26 5.45
N ILE A 66 3.27 5.64 4.29
CA ILE A 66 2.83 5.18 2.98
C ILE A 66 3.94 4.32 2.39
N GLN A 67 3.57 3.14 1.89
CA GLN A 67 4.50 2.19 1.30
C GLN A 67 4.23 2.07 -0.19
N LEU A 68 5.29 2.15 -0.98
CA LEU A 68 5.24 2.03 -2.44
C LEU A 68 6.29 1.01 -2.87
N ALA A 69 5.97 0.14 -3.82
CA ALA A 69 6.93 -0.84 -4.33
C ALA A 69 6.97 -0.83 -5.85
N SER A 70 8.16 -0.76 -6.41
CA SER A 70 8.47 -1.15 -7.79
C SER A 70 8.83 -2.65 -7.83
N ASP A 71 9.11 -3.19 -9.01
CA ASP A 71 9.54 -4.60 -9.13
C ASP A 71 10.89 -4.86 -8.43
N GLU A 72 11.72 -3.82 -8.22
CA GLU A 72 13.06 -3.96 -7.63
C GLU A 72 13.18 -3.44 -6.20
N LEU A 73 12.58 -2.28 -5.91
CA LEU A 73 12.74 -1.53 -4.67
C LEU A 73 11.41 -1.18 -4.02
N ALA A 74 11.40 -1.12 -2.69
CA ALA A 74 10.33 -0.54 -1.89
C ALA A 74 10.73 0.81 -1.28
N TYR A 75 9.78 1.73 -1.20
CA TYR A 75 9.94 3.10 -0.74
C TYR A 75 8.98 3.36 0.41
N LEU A 76 9.51 3.87 1.52
CA LEU A 76 8.75 4.14 2.74
C LEU A 76 8.71 5.65 2.99
N PHE A 77 7.53 6.25 2.84
CA PHE A 77 7.27 7.66 3.07
C PHE A 77 6.65 7.85 4.47
N GLN A 78 7.43 8.37 5.43
CA GLN A 78 6.91 8.69 6.76
C GLN A 78 6.02 9.94 6.71
N VAL A 79 4.76 9.78 7.12
CA VAL A 79 3.74 10.83 7.11
C VAL A 79 3.61 11.40 8.52
N GLY A 80 4.44 12.41 8.80
CA GLY A 80 4.49 13.13 10.07
C GLY A 80 4.66 14.64 9.90
N PRO A 81 5.04 15.38 10.96
CA PRO A 81 5.18 16.84 10.92
C PRO A 81 6.14 17.38 9.84
N HIS A 82 7.09 16.55 9.40
CA HIS A 82 8.11 16.92 8.42
C HIS A 82 7.83 16.36 7.01
N VAL A 83 6.60 15.95 6.70
CA VAL A 83 6.23 15.38 5.38
C VAL A 83 6.27 16.41 4.26
N GLY A 84 6.24 17.72 4.57
CA GLY A 84 6.13 18.82 3.60
C GLY A 84 7.01 18.70 2.36
N PRO A 85 8.34 18.50 2.49
CA PRO A 85 9.25 18.32 1.36
C PRO A 85 8.97 17.09 0.48
N LEU A 86 8.27 16.08 1.00
CA LEU A 86 7.96 14.83 0.27
C LEU A 86 6.61 14.90 -0.46
N LEU A 87 5.73 15.84 -0.07
CA LEU A 87 4.37 15.93 -0.59
C LEU A 87 4.28 16.13 -2.12
N PRO A 88 5.11 16.95 -2.78
CA PRO A 88 5.01 17.13 -4.22
C PRO A 88 5.21 15.82 -4.99
N ALA A 89 6.25 15.07 -4.64
CA ALA A 89 6.56 13.78 -5.23
C ALA A 89 5.48 12.73 -4.93
N LEU A 90 5.06 12.64 -3.66
CA LEU A 90 4.01 11.71 -3.24
C LEU A 90 2.68 11.99 -3.96
N LYS A 91 2.32 13.27 -4.14
CA LYS A 91 1.15 13.68 -4.91
C LYS A 91 1.29 13.27 -6.37
N ALA A 92 2.43 13.56 -7.01
CA ALA A 92 2.67 13.17 -8.41
C ALA A 92 2.53 11.65 -8.62
N ILE A 93 3.06 10.83 -7.71
CA ILE A 93 2.96 9.37 -7.79
C ILE A 93 1.51 8.89 -7.61
N LEU A 94 0.85 9.31 -6.53
CA LEU A 94 -0.46 8.80 -6.18
C LEU A 94 -1.56 9.29 -7.13
N GLU A 95 -1.45 10.53 -7.64
CA GLU A 95 -2.39 11.11 -8.60
C GLU A 95 -2.03 10.81 -10.06
N SER A 96 -1.00 9.98 -10.32
CA SER A 96 -0.68 9.55 -11.69
C SER A 96 -1.84 8.74 -12.29
N GLU A 97 -2.27 9.14 -13.49
CA GLU A 97 -3.24 8.41 -14.31
C GLU A 97 -2.60 7.28 -15.13
N GLN A 98 -1.27 7.25 -15.22
CA GLN A 98 -0.51 6.28 -16.02
C GLN A 98 0.03 5.13 -15.17
N THR A 99 0.38 5.40 -13.91
CA THR A 99 0.93 4.40 -12.99
C THR A 99 -0.18 3.86 -12.10
N MET A 100 -0.46 2.56 -12.22
CA MET A 100 -1.46 1.87 -11.41
C MET A 100 -0.93 1.59 -10.00
N LYS A 101 -1.78 1.72 -8.96
CA LYS A 101 -1.45 1.36 -7.58
C LYS A 101 -2.22 0.11 -7.18
N VAL A 102 -1.53 -0.97 -6.85
CA VAL A 102 -2.14 -2.25 -6.44
C VAL A 102 -1.87 -2.54 -4.96
N GLY A 103 -2.88 -3.01 -4.24
CA GLY A 103 -2.77 -3.32 -2.81
C GLY A 103 -3.90 -4.23 -2.33
N PHE A 104 -3.95 -4.53 -1.04
CA PHE A 104 -5.00 -5.35 -0.44
C PHE A 104 -5.81 -4.55 0.59
N GLY A 105 -7.12 -4.47 0.42
CA GLY A 105 -8.01 -3.83 1.39
C GLY A 105 -7.91 -2.30 1.43
N LEU A 106 -7.68 -1.66 0.29
CA LEU A 106 -7.28 -0.25 0.18
C LEU A 106 -8.38 0.77 0.46
N SER A 107 -9.63 0.33 0.66
CA SER A 107 -10.78 1.21 0.75
C SER A 107 -10.65 2.29 1.85
N ASP A 108 -10.07 1.94 3.01
CA ASP A 108 -9.88 2.89 4.11
C ASP A 108 -8.58 3.68 3.98
N ASP A 109 -7.52 3.09 3.42
CA ASP A 109 -6.26 3.75 3.09
C ASP A 109 -6.49 4.96 2.19
N MET A 110 -7.29 4.77 1.14
CA MET A 110 -7.65 5.85 0.22
C MET A 110 -8.42 6.99 0.90
N LYS A 111 -9.26 6.70 1.90
CA LYS A 111 -9.97 7.74 2.67
C LYS A 111 -8.99 8.51 3.56
N ARG A 112 -8.07 7.79 4.22
CA ARG A 112 -7.07 8.37 5.10
C ARG A 112 -6.09 9.26 4.35
N VAL A 113 -5.55 8.81 3.21
CA VAL A 113 -4.67 9.60 2.35
C VAL A 113 -5.33 10.92 1.93
N ARG A 114 -6.58 10.86 1.44
CA ARG A 114 -7.34 12.06 1.07
C ARG A 114 -7.54 13.01 2.23
N ALA A 115 -8.01 12.48 3.36
CA ALA A 115 -8.35 13.29 4.54
C ALA A 115 -7.11 13.98 5.13
N LYS A 116 -5.97 13.29 5.17
CA LYS A 116 -4.76 13.79 5.82
C LYS A 116 -3.88 14.63 4.89
N LEU A 117 -3.76 14.25 3.63
CA LEU A 117 -2.77 14.83 2.70
C LEU A 117 -3.41 15.66 1.58
N GLY A 118 -4.72 15.61 1.39
CA GLY A 118 -5.38 16.27 0.26
C GLY A 118 -4.96 15.72 -1.10
N ILE A 119 -4.39 14.51 -1.11
CA ILE A 119 -3.99 13.77 -2.30
C ILE A 119 -5.15 12.87 -2.71
N GLU A 120 -5.45 12.81 -4.01
CA GLU A 120 -6.50 11.96 -4.58
C GLU A 120 -5.87 10.77 -5.34
N PRO A 121 -5.68 9.60 -4.71
CA PRO A 121 -5.10 8.47 -5.41
C PRO A 121 -5.95 8.02 -6.60
N LEU A 122 -5.35 7.98 -7.79
CA LEU A 122 -5.97 7.54 -9.05
C LEU A 122 -5.52 6.14 -9.44
N GLN A 123 -6.17 5.46 -10.41
CA GLN A 123 -5.73 4.13 -10.90
C GLN A 123 -5.45 3.10 -9.79
N VAL A 124 -6.32 3.00 -8.78
CA VAL A 124 -6.12 2.13 -7.62
C VAL A 124 -6.89 0.82 -7.80
N VAL A 125 -6.18 -0.30 -7.71
CA VAL A 125 -6.75 -1.66 -7.75
C VAL A 125 -6.63 -2.30 -6.38
N ASP A 126 -7.78 -2.65 -5.81
CA ASP A 126 -7.84 -3.50 -4.63
C ASP A 126 -7.83 -4.98 -5.06
N LEU A 127 -6.71 -5.66 -4.82
CA LEU A 127 -6.51 -7.07 -5.14
C LEU A 127 -7.41 -7.98 -4.31
N SER A 128 -7.87 -7.54 -3.13
CA SER A 128 -8.80 -8.34 -2.32
C SER A 128 -10.11 -8.59 -3.07
N VAL A 129 -10.51 -7.61 -3.88
CA VAL A 129 -11.70 -7.63 -4.73
C VAL A 129 -11.37 -8.24 -6.10
N ALA A 130 -10.28 -7.83 -6.74
CA ALA A 130 -9.95 -8.28 -8.09
C ALA A 130 -9.68 -9.80 -8.17
N LEU A 131 -9.02 -10.36 -7.14
CA LEU A 131 -8.66 -11.78 -7.11
C LEU A 131 -9.79 -12.71 -6.63
N ARG A 132 -10.90 -12.14 -6.16
CA ARG A 132 -12.04 -12.86 -5.60
C ARG A 132 -12.71 -13.80 -6.60
N GLY A 133 -12.70 -13.46 -7.90
CA GLY A 133 -13.15 -14.33 -8.98
C GLY A 133 -14.56 -14.93 -8.80
N GLY A 134 -15.48 -14.21 -8.17
CA GLY A 134 -16.84 -14.67 -7.87
C GLY A 134 -17.04 -15.37 -6.53
N GLN A 135 -16.00 -15.53 -5.71
CA GLN A 135 -16.13 -16.08 -4.36
C GLN A 135 -16.74 -15.08 -3.36
N ARG A 136 -17.37 -15.61 -2.30
CA ARG A 136 -18.05 -14.80 -1.27
C ARG A 136 -17.11 -13.99 -0.38
N ASN A 137 -15.86 -14.43 -0.21
CA ASN A 137 -14.89 -13.80 0.70
C ASN A 137 -13.76 -13.14 -0.09
N ASP A 138 -13.33 -11.96 0.37
CA ASP A 138 -12.13 -11.31 -0.16
C ASP A 138 -10.88 -12.17 0.08
N LEU A 139 -9.95 -12.13 -0.88
CA LEU A 139 -8.67 -12.81 -0.75
C LEU A 139 -7.65 -11.88 -0.10
N GLY A 140 -7.18 -12.22 1.10
CA GLY A 140 -6.09 -11.49 1.75
C GLY A 140 -4.71 -11.84 1.19
N ALA A 141 -3.73 -10.98 1.45
CA ALA A 141 -2.35 -11.16 0.99
C ALA A 141 -1.75 -12.54 1.35
N LYS A 142 -2.01 -13.06 2.55
CA LYS A 142 -1.53 -14.38 2.98
C LYS A 142 -2.04 -15.50 2.09
N SER A 143 -3.35 -15.54 1.87
CA SER A 143 -4.00 -16.54 1.03
C SER A 143 -3.62 -16.39 -0.44
N ALA A 144 -3.40 -15.15 -0.91
CA ALA A 144 -2.90 -14.91 -2.25
C ALA A 144 -1.46 -15.43 -2.42
N VAL A 145 -0.55 -15.19 -1.46
CA VAL A 145 0.82 -15.72 -1.55
C VAL A 145 0.82 -17.26 -1.54
N ALA A 146 0.04 -17.88 -0.66
CA ALA A 146 -0.12 -19.33 -0.64
C ALA A 146 -0.63 -19.86 -1.99
N LYS A 147 -1.66 -19.23 -2.56
CA LYS A 147 -2.26 -19.63 -3.84
C LYS A 147 -1.32 -19.46 -5.03
N PHE A 148 -0.63 -18.34 -5.15
CA PHE A 148 0.11 -17.98 -6.37
C PHE A 148 1.59 -18.38 -6.34
N PHE A 149 2.15 -18.57 -5.15
CA PHE A 149 3.57 -18.91 -4.96
C PHE A 149 3.81 -20.20 -4.18
N GLY A 150 2.76 -20.82 -3.60
CA GLY A 150 2.95 -22.02 -2.76
C GLY A 150 3.80 -21.72 -1.53
N GLN A 151 3.71 -20.51 -0.99
CA GLN A 151 4.56 -20.01 0.09
C GLN A 151 3.73 -19.43 1.22
N LYS A 152 4.29 -19.42 2.43
CA LYS A 152 3.64 -18.87 3.62
C LYS A 152 4.13 -17.45 3.92
N LEU A 153 3.23 -16.47 3.74
CA LEU A 153 3.50 -15.09 4.16
C LEU A 153 3.28 -14.91 5.67
N GLN A 154 4.34 -14.59 6.39
CA GLN A 154 4.30 -14.34 7.83
C GLN A 154 4.07 -12.85 8.12
N LYS A 155 2.82 -12.46 8.41
CA LYS A 155 2.54 -11.12 8.94
C LYS A 155 2.47 -11.14 10.47
N SER A 156 3.34 -10.38 11.13
CA SER A 156 3.36 -10.22 12.58
C SER A 156 2.31 -9.22 13.04
N LYS A 157 1.25 -9.70 13.69
CA LYS A 157 0.22 -8.85 14.32
C LYS A 157 0.82 -7.86 15.32
N LYS A 158 1.90 -8.24 16.00
CA LYS A 158 2.62 -7.36 16.92
C LYS A 158 3.22 -6.16 16.19
N ILE A 159 3.77 -6.35 14.99
CA ILE A 159 4.38 -5.27 14.19
C ILE A 159 3.30 -4.37 13.59
N SER A 160 2.23 -4.94 13.02
CA SER A 160 1.14 -4.17 12.41
C SER A 160 0.43 -3.24 13.41
N THR A 161 0.46 -3.57 14.71
CA THR A 161 -0.12 -2.73 15.78
C THR A 161 0.93 -1.88 16.51
N THR A 162 2.12 -1.64 15.94
CA THR A 162 3.12 -0.75 16.54
C THR A 162 2.80 0.73 16.32
N ASN A 163 3.52 1.60 17.01
CA ASN A 163 3.42 3.03 16.76
C ASN A 163 4.15 3.41 15.46
N TRP A 164 3.42 3.41 14.35
CA TRP A 164 3.92 3.85 13.04
C TRP A 164 4.17 5.35 12.92
N ALA A 165 3.77 6.15 13.92
CA ALA A 165 4.09 7.57 14.00
C ALA A 165 5.48 7.84 14.62
N ALA A 166 6.21 6.78 15.02
CA ALA A 166 7.53 6.93 15.61
C ALA A 166 8.48 7.63 14.61
N PRO A 167 9.33 8.57 15.09
CA PRO A 167 10.25 9.30 14.21
C PRO A 167 11.28 8.38 13.56
N ARG A 168 11.62 7.26 14.20
CA ARG A 168 12.50 6.23 13.68
C ARG A 168 11.78 4.89 13.72
N LEU A 169 11.78 4.19 12.59
CA LEU A 169 11.29 2.83 12.47
C LEU A 169 12.42 1.84 12.77
N SER A 170 12.09 0.74 13.45
CA SER A 170 13.00 -0.40 13.59
C SER A 170 13.13 -1.17 12.28
N GLU A 171 14.23 -1.90 12.07
CA GLU A 171 14.42 -2.74 10.88
C GLU A 171 13.25 -3.71 10.64
N LYS A 172 12.69 -4.28 11.72
CA LYS A 172 11.52 -5.16 11.62
C LYS A 172 10.28 -4.43 11.08
N GLN A 173 10.07 -3.18 11.46
CA GLN A 173 8.97 -2.35 10.91
C GLN A 173 9.24 -1.98 9.45
N ILE A 174 10.49 -1.65 9.12
CA ILE A 174 10.90 -1.31 7.75
C ILE A 174 10.64 -2.49 6.81
N LEU A 175 11.14 -3.68 7.15
CA LEU A 175 10.95 -4.89 6.37
C LEU A 175 9.47 -5.24 6.26
N TYR A 176 8.73 -5.24 7.37
CA TYR A 176 7.30 -5.54 7.36
C TYR A 176 6.53 -4.62 6.41
N ALA A 177 6.74 -3.30 6.52
CA ALA A 177 6.01 -2.32 5.72
C ALA A 177 6.39 -2.39 4.23
N ALA A 178 7.67 -2.58 3.94
CA ALA A 178 8.15 -2.74 2.57
C ALA A 178 7.59 -4.02 1.91
N ASP A 179 7.53 -5.12 2.67
CA ASP A 179 7.01 -6.40 2.19
C ASP A 179 5.52 -6.33 1.85
N ASP A 180 4.74 -5.56 2.62
CA ASP A 180 3.30 -5.42 2.40
C ASP A 180 2.96 -4.80 1.03
N ALA A 181 3.69 -3.75 0.61
CA ALA A 181 3.54 -3.19 -0.74
C ALA A 181 4.14 -4.11 -1.81
N GLN A 182 5.31 -4.72 -1.57
CA GLN A 182 5.99 -5.58 -2.55
C GLN A 182 5.17 -6.84 -2.87
N VAL A 183 4.59 -7.48 -1.86
CA VAL A 183 3.75 -8.66 -2.01
C VAL A 183 2.54 -8.36 -2.88
N ALA A 184 1.90 -7.20 -2.71
CA ALA A 184 0.78 -6.79 -3.55
C ALA A 184 1.18 -6.74 -5.03
N LEU A 185 2.30 -6.07 -5.34
CA LEU A 185 2.80 -6.00 -6.70
C LEU A 185 3.12 -7.38 -7.26
N ARG A 186 3.87 -8.21 -6.52
CA ARG A 186 4.26 -9.55 -6.98
C ARG A 186 3.07 -10.45 -7.24
N VAL A 187 2.06 -10.42 -6.36
CA VAL A 187 0.81 -11.17 -6.57
C VAL A 187 0.12 -10.68 -7.84
N PHE A 188 0.00 -9.36 -8.04
CA PHE A 188 -0.62 -8.81 -9.24
C PHE A 188 0.11 -9.23 -10.52
N ARG A 189 1.44 -9.11 -10.55
CA ARG A 189 2.28 -9.57 -11.68
C ARG A 189 2.07 -11.05 -11.97
N ARG A 190 2.07 -11.90 -10.94
CA ARG A 190 1.84 -13.35 -11.09
C ARG A 190 0.42 -13.66 -11.59
N TRP A 191 -0.57 -12.91 -11.11
CA TRP A 191 -1.95 -13.06 -11.55
C TRP A 191 -2.11 -12.70 -13.03
N LEU A 192 -1.52 -11.60 -13.50
CA LEU A 192 -1.49 -11.24 -14.93
C LEU A 192 -0.74 -12.27 -15.78
N ALA A 193 0.43 -12.75 -15.31
CA ALA A 193 1.21 -13.76 -16.00
C ALA A 193 0.46 -15.09 -16.20
N ASN A 194 -0.55 -15.37 -15.37
CA ASN A 194 -1.44 -16.52 -15.54
C ASN A 194 -2.55 -16.27 -16.60
N GLY A 195 -2.47 -15.20 -17.39
CA GLY A 195 -3.41 -14.86 -18.46
C GLY A 195 -4.66 -14.12 -17.99
N ASN A 196 -4.71 -13.69 -16.73
CA ASN A 196 -5.85 -12.90 -16.24
C ASN A 196 -5.75 -11.47 -16.75
N VAL A 197 -6.91 -10.85 -16.96
CA VAL A 197 -7.03 -9.46 -17.40
C VAL A 197 -7.78 -8.68 -16.33
N LEU A 198 -7.27 -7.50 -15.98
CA LEU A 198 -7.99 -6.62 -15.08
C LEU A 198 -9.31 -6.19 -15.75
N PRO A 199 -10.46 -6.35 -15.08
CA PRO A 199 -11.70 -5.82 -15.61
C PRO A 199 -11.58 -4.29 -15.77
N PRO A 200 -12.29 -3.69 -16.74
CA PRO A 200 -12.25 -2.25 -16.96
C PRO A 200 -12.54 -1.50 -15.65
N GLN A 201 -11.60 -0.66 -15.23
CA GLN A 201 -11.82 0.18 -14.07
C GLN A 201 -12.83 1.27 -14.41
N LYS A 202 -13.76 1.54 -13.50
CA LYS A 202 -14.65 2.70 -13.66
C LYS A 202 -13.79 3.96 -13.63
N PRO A 203 -14.02 4.92 -14.53
CA PRO A 203 -13.30 6.18 -14.49
C PRO A 203 -13.51 6.85 -13.12
N PRO A 204 -12.48 7.55 -12.60
CA PRO A 204 -12.60 8.24 -11.33
C PRO A 204 -13.80 9.20 -11.38
N LYS A 205 -14.64 9.18 -10.34
CA LYS A 205 -15.74 10.15 -10.24
C LYS A 205 -15.12 11.53 -10.11
N VAL A 206 -15.26 12.36 -11.14
CA VAL A 206 -14.87 13.78 -11.10
C VAL A 206 -15.61 14.44 -9.93
N ARG A 207 -14.88 14.73 -8.85
CA ARG A 207 -15.45 15.47 -7.71
C ARG A 207 -15.53 16.93 -8.11
N ARG A 208 -16.73 17.51 -8.01
CA ARG A 208 -16.91 18.95 -8.17
C ARG A 208 -16.03 19.68 -7.14
N PRO A 209 -15.36 20.80 -7.50
CA PRO A 209 -14.64 21.63 -6.56
C PRO A 209 -15.55 21.99 -5.38
N ARG A 210 -15.01 22.00 -4.15
CA ARG A 210 -15.73 22.58 -3.02
C ARG A 210 -16.04 24.05 -3.36
N PRO A 211 -17.29 24.53 -3.17
CA PRO A 211 -17.58 25.95 -3.32
C PRO A 211 -16.67 26.75 -2.40
N GLN A 212 -16.04 27.80 -2.94
CA GLN A 212 -15.22 28.70 -2.12
C GLN A 212 -16.13 29.41 -1.11
N PRO A 213 -15.67 29.60 0.14
CA PRO A 213 -16.41 30.44 1.08
C PRO A 213 -16.54 31.86 0.51
N PRO A 214 -17.66 32.56 0.78
CA PRO A 214 -17.84 33.92 0.30
C PRO A 214 -16.74 34.84 0.85
N THR A 215 -16.19 35.68 -0.02
CA THR A 215 -15.25 36.74 0.36
C THR A 215 -15.96 37.70 1.32
N PRO A 216 -15.40 38.03 2.50
CA PRO A 216 -15.97 39.05 3.36
C PRO A 216 -15.93 40.41 2.64
N ALA A 217 -17.03 41.16 2.74
CA ALA A 217 -17.20 42.51 2.19
C ALA A 217 -16.44 43.56 3.01
#